data_AF-A0ABD5S407-F1
#
_entry.id   AF-A0ABD5S407-F1
#
_cell.length_a   1.000
_cell.length_b   1.000
_cell.length_c   1.000
_cell.angle_alpha   90.00
_cell.angle_beta   90.00
_cell.angle_gamma   90.00
#
_symmetry.space_group_name_H-M   'P 1'
#
loop_
_entity.id
_entity.type
_entity.pdbx_description
1 polymer ?
#
loop_
_entity_poly.entity_id
_entity_poly.type
_entity_poly.pdbx_seq_one_letter_code
_entity_poly.pdbx_strand_id
1 'polypeptide(L)'
;AALFAVDAHESQFERVARKVPAGFDRDEVVARVVGGDESVEAVLRELTDDGEEENEESTEPQRELTAEEKRIRDLESQVDRLESHVEDLRERLESKDETIEEYEEELSAARREERREARERREVKRLERDNDRLERERDDATERADELESKLDRLKTLWKLDHSNFADVSEGRDIVSVKVVEQFTTGAIDYTDEHYGLAAGDVVYLRDASGAGRSTAEKLAATDPRIVLKEGGLSDVADDVLFDAGIPVGPADDVQIQEVDELA
;
A
#
# COMPACT_ATOMS: atom_id res chain seq x y z
N ALA A 1 -72.04 -42.81 -31.05
CA ALA A 1 -73.28 -42.01 -31.03
C ALA A 1 -73.06 -40.67 -30.32
N ALA A 2 -72.65 -40.66 -29.05
CA ALA A 2 -72.40 -39.41 -28.30
C ALA A 2 -71.35 -38.47 -28.93
N LEU A 3 -70.24 -39.01 -29.48
CA LEU A 3 -69.21 -38.21 -30.16
C LEU A 3 -69.73 -37.44 -31.37
N PHE A 4 -70.63 -38.03 -32.17
CA PHE A 4 -71.22 -37.35 -33.35
C PHE A 4 -72.27 -36.30 -32.97
N ALA A 5 -72.88 -36.42 -31.79
CA ALA A 5 -73.82 -35.42 -31.29
C ALA A 5 -73.11 -34.13 -30.84
N VAL A 6 -71.88 -34.25 -30.31
CA VAL A 6 -71.07 -33.08 -29.93
C VAL A 6 -70.71 -32.25 -31.16
N ASP A 7 -70.28 -32.89 -32.25
CA ASP A 7 -69.96 -32.20 -33.50
C ASP A 7 -71.18 -31.49 -34.11
N ALA A 8 -72.38 -32.08 -33.99
CA ALA A 8 -73.61 -31.49 -34.52
C ALA A 8 -74.04 -30.20 -33.78
N HIS A 9 -73.70 -30.08 -32.50
CA HIS A 9 -74.09 -28.95 -31.64
C HIS A 9 -72.91 -28.02 -31.29
N GLU A 10 -71.74 -28.18 -31.94
CA GLU A 10 -70.53 -27.37 -31.73
C GLU A 10 -70.82 -25.85 -31.79
N SER A 11 -71.59 -25.43 -32.79
CA SER A 11 -71.96 -24.03 -32.98
C SER A 11 -72.88 -23.46 -31.89
N GLN A 12 -73.64 -24.31 -31.19
CA GLN A 12 -74.47 -23.91 -30.04
C GLN A 12 -73.59 -23.77 -28.79
N PHE A 13 -72.67 -24.70 -28.53
CA PHE A 13 -71.73 -24.61 -27.40
C PHE A 13 -70.85 -23.36 -27.50
N GLU A 14 -70.31 -23.04 -28.68
CA GLU A 14 -69.48 -21.84 -28.87
C GLU A 14 -70.28 -20.55 -28.62
N ARG A 15 -71.56 -20.55 -29.01
CA ARG A 15 -72.45 -19.40 -28.80
C ARG A 15 -72.77 -19.19 -27.33
N VAL A 16 -73.01 -20.26 -26.58
CA VAL A 16 -73.23 -20.21 -25.12
C VAL A 16 -71.97 -19.71 -24.42
N ALA A 17 -70.79 -20.24 -24.77
CA ALA A 17 -69.51 -19.81 -24.19
C ALA A 17 -69.22 -18.31 -24.39
N ARG A 18 -69.67 -17.73 -25.52
CA ARG A 18 -69.45 -16.31 -25.84
C ARG A 18 -70.48 -15.38 -25.22
N LYS A 19 -71.75 -15.80 -25.15
CA LYS A 19 -72.87 -14.92 -24.78
C LYS A 19 -73.30 -15.00 -23.32
N VAL A 20 -72.88 -16.01 -22.56
CA VAL A 20 -73.27 -16.14 -21.14
C VAL A 20 -72.37 -15.27 -20.25
N PRO A 21 -72.91 -14.25 -19.55
CA PRO A 21 -72.16 -13.42 -18.61
C PRO A 21 -71.66 -14.20 -17.38
N ALA A 22 -70.64 -13.69 -16.70
CA ALA A 22 -70.20 -14.23 -15.42
C ALA A 22 -71.28 -13.99 -14.35
N GLY A 23 -71.95 -15.06 -13.91
CA GLY A 23 -73.07 -14.99 -12.97
C GLY A 23 -74.15 -16.05 -13.20
N PHE A 24 -74.20 -16.64 -14.40
CA PHE A 24 -75.14 -17.73 -14.74
C PHE A 24 -74.41 -19.08 -14.84
N ASP A 25 -75.10 -20.17 -14.47
CA ASP A 25 -74.57 -21.52 -14.63
C ASP A 25 -74.55 -21.90 -16.12
N ARG A 26 -73.34 -22.11 -16.65
CA ARG A 26 -73.13 -22.41 -18.06
C ARG A 26 -73.69 -23.77 -18.43
N ASP A 27 -73.64 -24.75 -17.53
CA ASP A 27 -74.10 -26.11 -17.80
C ASP A 27 -75.63 -26.16 -17.92
N GLU A 28 -76.33 -25.35 -17.11
CA GLU A 28 -77.78 -25.20 -17.17
C GLU A 28 -78.24 -24.52 -18.48
N VAL A 29 -77.55 -23.45 -18.89
CA VAL A 29 -77.87 -22.76 -20.16
C VAL A 29 -77.59 -23.67 -21.36
N VAL A 30 -76.51 -24.46 -21.33
CA VAL A 30 -76.21 -25.45 -22.38
C VAL A 30 -77.32 -26.49 -22.49
N ALA A 31 -77.80 -27.03 -21.37
CA ALA A 31 -78.84 -28.06 -21.36
C ALA A 31 -80.16 -27.58 -21.98
N ARG A 32 -80.59 -26.34 -21.69
CA ARG A 32 -81.82 -25.77 -22.27
C ARG A 32 -81.67 -25.45 -23.76
N VAL A 33 -80.52 -24.91 -24.18
CA VAL A 33 -80.28 -24.57 -25.60
C VAL A 33 -80.18 -25.82 -26.49
N VAL A 34 -79.53 -26.88 -26.02
CA VAL A 34 -79.38 -28.14 -26.79
C VAL A 34 -80.64 -29.01 -26.69
N GLY A 35 -81.34 -28.98 -25.55
CA GLY A 35 -82.54 -29.78 -25.29
C GLY A 35 -83.84 -29.20 -25.85
N GLY A 36 -83.92 -27.87 -26.03
CA GLY A 36 -85.15 -27.15 -26.43
C GLY A 36 -85.06 -26.37 -27.74
N ASP A 37 -83.90 -26.34 -28.42
CA ASP A 37 -83.63 -25.48 -29.58
C ASP A 37 -83.89 -23.98 -29.33
N GLU A 38 -83.77 -23.54 -28.07
CA GLU A 38 -84.00 -22.15 -27.68
C GLU A 38 -82.77 -21.28 -27.91
N SER A 39 -83.00 -19.98 -28.15
CA SER A 39 -81.90 -19.03 -28.25
C SER A 39 -81.30 -18.72 -26.88
N VAL A 40 -79.97 -18.55 -26.80
CA VAL A 40 -79.26 -18.19 -25.55
C VAL A 40 -79.88 -16.95 -24.87
N GLU A 41 -80.38 -15.99 -25.65
CA GLU A 41 -81.01 -14.77 -25.14
C GLU A 41 -82.40 -15.00 -24.55
N ALA A 42 -83.13 -16.01 -25.02
CA ALA A 42 -84.41 -16.40 -24.45
C ALA A 42 -84.20 -17.07 -23.09
N VAL A 43 -83.28 -18.03 -23.02
CA VAL A 43 -82.95 -18.75 -21.77
C VAL A 43 -82.40 -17.80 -20.70
N LEU A 44 -81.54 -16.85 -21.09
CA LEU A 44 -81.04 -15.85 -20.14
C LEU A 44 -82.17 -14.94 -19.64
N ARG A 45 -83.10 -14.53 -20.51
CA ARG A 45 -84.23 -13.67 -20.10
C ARG A 45 -85.13 -14.39 -19.10
N GLU A 46 -85.47 -15.65 -19.35
CA GLU A 46 -86.30 -16.46 -18.46
C GLU A 46 -85.61 -16.69 -17.10
N LEU A 47 -84.31 -17.01 -17.09
CA LEU A 47 -83.51 -17.10 -15.86
C LEU A 47 -83.40 -15.77 -15.10
N THR A 48 -83.60 -14.63 -15.77
CA THR A 48 -83.62 -13.31 -15.11
C THR A 48 -85.03 -12.98 -14.61
N ASP A 49 -86.08 -13.40 -15.33
CA ASP A 49 -87.50 -13.16 -15.01
C ASP A 49 -87.97 -14.06 -13.85
N ASP A 50 -87.51 -15.31 -13.78
CA ASP A 50 -87.74 -16.22 -12.64
C ASP A 50 -86.95 -15.82 -11.37
N GLY A 51 -86.07 -14.81 -11.47
CA GLY A 51 -85.35 -14.22 -10.33
C GLY A 51 -86.06 -13.03 -9.68
N GLU A 52 -87.19 -12.58 -10.23
CA GLU A 52 -88.00 -11.46 -9.73
C GLU A 52 -89.24 -11.93 -8.93
N GLU A 53 -89.11 -13.01 -8.15
CA GLU A 53 -90.08 -13.31 -7.09
C GLU A 53 -89.79 -12.44 -5.84
N GLU A 54 -90.64 -11.43 -5.65
CA GLU A 54 -90.97 -10.69 -4.42
C GLU A 54 -89.87 -10.56 -3.34
N ASN A 55 -89.16 -9.42 -3.37
CA ASN A 55 -88.62 -8.82 -2.14
C ASN A 55 -89.18 -7.41 -2.00
N GLU A 56 -90.27 -7.27 -1.24
CA GLU A 56 -90.71 -6.00 -0.68
C GLU A 56 -89.63 -5.47 0.28
N GLU A 57 -88.60 -4.81 -0.23
CA GLU A 57 -87.73 -3.98 0.61
C GLU A 57 -88.47 -2.68 0.97
N SER A 58 -89.01 -2.67 2.19
CA SER A 58 -89.47 -1.49 2.93
C SER A 58 -88.53 -0.29 2.75
N THR A 59 -88.96 0.70 1.98
CA THR A 59 -88.36 2.04 1.98
C THR A 59 -88.93 2.81 3.18
N GLU A 60 -88.28 2.72 4.34
CA GLU A 60 -88.59 3.60 5.47
C GLU A 60 -88.30 5.08 5.09
N PRO A 61 -89.17 6.04 5.46
CA PRO A 61 -88.88 7.45 5.24
C PRO A 61 -87.75 7.90 6.17
N GLN A 62 -86.65 8.40 5.59
CA GLN A 62 -85.53 8.98 6.35
C GLN A 62 -86.05 10.16 7.18
N ARG A 63 -86.04 10.03 8.52
CA ARG A 63 -86.33 11.13 9.44
C ARG A 63 -85.34 12.29 9.22
N GLU A 64 -85.85 13.53 9.24
CA GLU A 64 -84.98 14.71 9.30
C GLU A 64 -84.26 14.77 10.66
N LEU A 65 -82.93 14.85 10.60
CA LEU A 65 -82.07 14.87 11.78
C LEU A 65 -82.31 16.14 12.61
N THR A 66 -82.43 15.99 13.91
CA THR A 66 -82.52 17.07 14.90
C THR A 66 -81.24 17.91 14.90
N ALA A 67 -81.30 19.14 15.45
CA ALA A 67 -80.15 20.04 15.49
C ALA A 67 -78.95 19.45 16.25
N GLU A 68 -79.22 18.64 17.28
CA GLU A 68 -78.20 17.95 18.07
C GLU A 68 -77.57 16.80 17.28
N GLU A 69 -78.36 15.99 16.57
CA GLU A 69 -77.85 14.92 15.68
C GLU A 69 -77.02 15.48 14.51
N LYS A 70 -77.35 16.67 13.99
CA LYS A 70 -76.51 17.37 13.00
C LYS A 70 -75.15 17.77 13.59
N ARG A 71 -75.15 18.31 14.81
CA ARG A 71 -73.93 18.72 15.51
C ARG A 71 -73.03 17.53 15.85
N ILE A 72 -73.63 16.41 16.27
CA ILE A 72 -72.92 15.15 16.51
C ILE A 72 -72.25 14.67 15.22
N ARG A 73 -72.98 14.63 14.10
CA ARG A 73 -72.40 14.24 12.80
C ARG A 73 -71.23 15.14 12.37
N ASP A 74 -71.37 16.46 12.55
CA ASP A 74 -70.30 17.40 12.19
C ASP A 74 -69.04 17.19 13.03
N LEU A 75 -69.20 16.89 14.32
CA LEU A 75 -68.10 16.57 15.23
C LEU A 75 -67.46 15.23 14.88
N GLU A 76 -68.26 14.18 14.61
CA GLU A 76 -67.77 12.89 14.13
C GLU A 76 -66.95 13.06 12.84
N SER A 77 -67.48 13.82 11.88
CA SER A 77 -66.78 14.15 10.64
C SER A 77 -65.50 15.00 10.83
N GLN A 78 -65.39 15.73 11.94
CA GLN A 78 -64.16 16.43 12.32
C GLN A 78 -63.16 15.50 12.99
N VAL A 79 -63.63 14.62 13.87
CA VAL A 79 -62.81 13.59 14.51
C VAL A 79 -62.21 12.69 13.45
N ASP A 80 -63.01 12.16 12.52
CA ASP A 80 -62.52 11.32 11.42
C ASP A 80 -61.41 12.01 10.62
N ARG A 81 -61.61 13.29 10.27
CA ARG A 81 -60.59 14.08 9.54
C ARG A 81 -59.31 14.28 10.35
N LEU A 82 -59.42 14.52 11.65
CA LEU A 82 -58.27 14.68 12.53
C LEU A 82 -57.54 13.34 12.72
N GLU A 83 -58.27 12.24 12.87
CA GLU A 83 -57.71 10.90 12.99
C GLU A 83 -56.95 10.51 11.73
N SER A 84 -57.52 10.70 10.54
CA SER A 84 -56.81 10.50 9.27
C SER A 84 -55.57 11.39 9.16
N HIS A 85 -55.65 12.65 9.57
CA HIS A 85 -54.50 13.54 9.51
C HIS A 85 -53.38 13.11 10.48
N VAL A 86 -53.73 12.62 11.66
CA VAL A 86 -52.75 12.09 12.60
C VAL A 86 -52.13 10.81 12.06
N GLU A 87 -52.90 9.96 11.37
CA GLU A 87 -52.40 8.75 10.71
C GLU A 87 -51.38 9.10 9.60
N ASP A 88 -51.70 10.06 8.72
CA ASP A 88 -50.77 10.59 7.71
C ASP A 88 -49.48 11.15 8.34
N LEU A 89 -49.59 11.86 9.47
CA LEU A 89 -48.44 12.42 10.18
C LEU A 89 -47.57 11.32 10.80
N ARG A 90 -48.17 10.25 11.31
CA ARG A 90 -47.44 9.08 11.83
C ARG A 90 -46.69 8.36 10.72
N GLU A 91 -47.33 8.09 9.59
CA GLU A 91 -46.68 7.46 8.43
C GLU A 91 -45.49 8.29 7.92
N ARG A 92 -45.64 9.62 7.88
CA ARG A 92 -44.53 10.53 7.52
C ARG A 92 -43.41 10.55 8.55
N LEU A 93 -43.71 10.41 9.84
CA LEU A 93 -42.69 10.31 10.88
C LEU A 93 -41.93 8.99 10.73
N GLU A 94 -42.63 7.88 10.58
CA GLU A 94 -42.02 6.57 10.36
C GLU A 94 -41.10 6.58 9.11
N SER A 95 -41.59 7.10 7.98
CA SER A 95 -40.77 7.26 6.76
C SER A 95 -39.52 8.12 6.99
N LYS A 96 -39.63 9.15 7.81
CA LYS A 96 -38.50 10.04 8.14
C LYS A 96 -37.52 9.37 9.09
N ASP A 97 -38.00 8.64 10.07
CA ASP A 97 -37.18 7.90 11.01
C ASP A 97 -36.38 6.82 10.26
N GLU A 98 -37.01 6.09 9.32
CA GLU A 98 -36.32 5.16 8.41
C GLU A 98 -35.22 5.85 7.58
N THR A 99 -35.52 7.03 7.03
CA THR A 99 -34.53 7.82 6.26
C THR A 99 -33.37 8.29 7.15
N ILE A 100 -33.66 8.66 8.40
CA ILE A 100 -32.63 9.08 9.36
C ILE A 100 -31.73 7.88 9.69
N GLU A 101 -32.30 6.71 9.96
CA GLU A 101 -31.54 5.48 10.21
C GLU A 101 -30.61 5.15 9.04
N GLU A 102 -31.10 5.23 7.80
CA GLU A 102 -30.28 5.03 6.60
C GLU A 102 -29.09 6.01 6.54
N TYR A 103 -29.33 7.30 6.72
CA TYR A 103 -28.25 8.30 6.72
C TYR A 103 -27.26 8.14 7.89
N GLU A 104 -27.73 7.71 9.05
CA GLU A 104 -26.86 7.41 10.19
C GLU A 104 -25.96 6.21 9.90
N GLU A 105 -26.48 5.16 9.26
CA GLU A 105 -25.71 4.00 8.81
C GLU A 105 -24.65 4.40 7.78
N GLU A 106 -25.04 5.15 6.74
CA GLU A 106 -24.13 5.66 5.71
C GLU A 106 -23.02 6.52 6.31
N LEU A 107 -23.37 7.45 7.20
CA LEU A 107 -22.41 8.30 7.89
C LEU A 107 -21.44 7.46 8.74
N SER A 108 -21.95 6.42 9.41
CA SER A 108 -21.12 5.52 10.20
C SER A 108 -20.14 4.74 9.32
N ALA A 109 -20.57 4.28 8.13
CA ALA A 109 -19.75 3.57 7.16
C ALA A 109 -18.68 4.49 6.56
N ALA A 110 -19.06 5.69 6.12
CA ALA A 110 -18.13 6.69 5.61
C ALA A 110 -17.05 7.05 6.65
N ARG A 111 -17.44 7.26 7.92
CA ARG A 111 -16.47 7.51 9.01
C ARG A 111 -15.54 6.33 9.27
N ARG A 112 -16.00 5.08 9.10
CA ARG A 112 -15.15 3.88 9.23
C ARG A 112 -14.13 3.84 8.10
N GLU A 113 -14.57 4.13 6.88
CA GLU A 113 -13.72 4.15 5.70
C GLU A 113 -12.65 5.24 5.78
N GLU A 114 -13.02 6.47 6.13
CA GLU A 114 -12.05 7.55 6.34
C GLU A 114 -10.98 7.18 7.37
N ARG A 115 -11.36 6.50 8.47
CA ARG A 115 -10.40 6.02 9.47
C ARG A 115 -9.47 4.95 8.91
N ARG A 116 -9.96 4.07 8.03
CA ARG A 116 -9.18 3.03 7.35
C ARG A 116 -8.16 3.68 6.42
N GLU A 117 -8.61 4.55 5.53
CA GLU A 117 -7.74 5.29 4.62
C GLU A 117 -6.70 6.13 5.38
N ALA A 118 -7.09 6.80 6.47
CA ALA A 118 -6.15 7.58 7.27
C ALA A 118 -5.08 6.71 7.94
N ARG A 119 -5.36 5.42 8.23
CA ARG A 119 -4.34 4.47 8.71
C ARG A 119 -3.44 4.04 7.56
N GLU A 120 -4.01 3.70 6.42
CA GLU A 120 -3.28 3.31 5.21
C GLU A 120 -2.32 4.42 4.75
N ARG A 121 -2.80 5.67 4.61
CA ARG A 121 -1.96 6.83 4.28
C ARG A 121 -0.79 7.02 5.25
N ARG A 122 -1.00 6.75 6.54
CA ARG A 122 0.07 6.83 7.56
C ARG A 122 1.09 5.71 7.42
N GLU A 123 0.64 4.52 7.02
CA GLU A 123 1.51 3.38 6.76
C GLU A 123 2.33 3.58 5.50
N VAL A 124 1.71 4.00 4.39
CA VAL A 124 2.41 4.36 3.15
C VAL A 124 3.48 5.41 3.44
N LYS A 125 3.14 6.51 4.12
CA LYS A 125 4.10 7.57 4.46
C LYS A 125 5.22 7.11 5.40
N ARG A 126 5.02 6.02 6.15
CA ARG A 126 6.09 5.42 6.97
C ARG A 126 7.02 4.60 6.09
N LEU A 127 6.44 3.73 5.26
CA LEU A 127 7.17 2.88 4.33
C LEU A 127 7.99 3.70 3.33
N GLU A 128 7.45 4.80 2.80
CA GLU A 128 8.18 5.71 1.91
C GLU A 128 9.43 6.28 2.60
N ARG A 129 9.30 6.77 3.85
CA ARG A 129 10.46 7.29 4.60
C ARG A 129 11.49 6.22 4.90
N ASP A 130 11.04 5.01 5.22
CA ASP A 130 11.93 3.89 5.46
C ASP A 130 12.64 3.47 4.16
N ASN A 131 11.95 3.53 3.02
CA ASN A 131 12.52 3.27 1.70
C ASN A 131 13.59 4.31 1.35
N ASP A 132 13.28 5.61 1.45
CA ASP A 132 14.23 6.69 1.23
C ASP A 132 15.49 6.55 2.11
N ARG A 133 15.34 6.09 3.36
CA ARG A 133 16.48 5.83 4.25
C ARG A 133 17.31 4.65 3.74
N LEU A 134 16.66 3.53 3.42
CA LEU A 134 17.33 2.32 2.95
C LEU A 134 18.05 2.55 1.61
N GLU A 135 17.48 3.37 0.71
CA GLU A 135 18.13 3.75 -0.54
C GLU A 135 19.43 4.51 -0.28
N ARG A 136 19.40 5.51 0.62
CA ARG A 136 20.63 6.24 1.00
C ARG A 136 21.66 5.32 1.64
N GLU A 137 21.25 4.44 2.56
CA GLU A 137 22.15 3.47 3.19
C GLU A 137 22.77 2.52 2.15
N ARG A 138 22.00 2.11 1.14
CA ARG A 138 22.51 1.31 0.02
C ARG A 138 23.53 2.09 -0.79
N ASP A 139 23.21 3.32 -1.18
CA ASP A 139 24.10 4.16 -1.99
C ASP A 139 25.43 4.41 -1.26
N ASP A 140 25.37 4.80 0.02
CA ASP A 140 26.55 4.98 0.88
C ASP A 140 27.37 3.68 1.02
N ALA A 141 26.71 2.52 1.07
CA ALA A 141 27.40 1.23 1.14
C ALA A 141 28.08 0.87 -0.18
N THR A 142 27.45 1.18 -1.32
CA THR A 142 28.03 1.02 -2.65
C THR A 142 29.25 1.92 -2.82
N GLU A 143 29.16 3.21 -2.46
CA GLU A 143 30.30 4.13 -2.55
C GLU A 143 31.49 3.62 -1.71
N ARG A 144 31.24 3.15 -0.48
CA ARG A 144 32.30 2.56 0.35
C ARG A 144 32.89 1.29 -0.27
N ALA A 145 32.07 0.46 -0.91
CA ALA A 145 32.55 -0.74 -1.59
C ALA A 145 33.49 -0.36 -2.75
N ASP A 146 33.10 0.61 -3.56
CA ASP A 146 33.89 1.11 -4.69
C ASP A 146 35.22 1.74 -4.23
N GLU A 147 35.20 2.49 -3.11
CA GLU A 147 36.41 3.02 -2.49
C GLU A 147 37.35 1.91 -2.00
N LEU A 148 36.81 0.88 -1.34
CA LEU A 148 37.59 -0.25 -0.86
C LEU A 148 38.14 -1.09 -2.01
N GLU A 149 37.38 -1.29 -3.07
CA GLU A 149 37.84 -1.97 -4.29
C GLU A 149 38.99 -1.19 -4.95
N SER A 150 38.86 0.13 -5.06
CA SER A 150 39.92 1.00 -5.57
C SER A 150 41.20 0.93 -4.73
N LYS A 151 41.07 0.92 -3.39
CA LYS A 151 42.20 0.72 -2.46
C LYS A 151 42.83 -0.66 -2.62
N LEU A 152 42.00 -1.70 -2.75
CA LEU A 152 42.46 -3.08 -2.95
C LEU A 152 43.25 -3.19 -4.26
N ASP A 153 42.78 -2.60 -5.35
CA ASP A 153 43.46 -2.64 -6.64
C ASP A 153 44.77 -1.85 -6.63
N ARG A 154 44.83 -0.73 -5.89
CA ARG A 154 46.09 -0.03 -5.62
C ARG A 154 47.07 -0.91 -4.85
N LEU A 155 46.61 -1.60 -3.80
CA LEU A 155 47.44 -2.53 -3.02
C LEU A 155 47.92 -3.72 -3.86
N LYS A 156 47.05 -4.30 -4.70
CA LYS A 156 47.45 -5.35 -5.65
C LYS A 156 48.47 -4.86 -6.66
N THR A 157 48.35 -3.61 -7.12
CA THR A 157 49.32 -3.01 -8.05
C THR A 157 50.67 -2.83 -7.37
N LEU A 158 50.70 -2.32 -6.14
CA LEU A 158 51.92 -2.24 -5.32
C LEU A 158 52.53 -3.62 -5.04
N TRP A 159 51.72 -4.60 -4.66
CA TRP A 159 52.17 -5.96 -4.40
C TRP A 159 52.73 -6.63 -5.66
N LYS A 160 52.07 -6.45 -6.81
CA LYS A 160 52.61 -6.89 -8.09
C LYS A 160 53.92 -6.19 -8.38
N LEU A 161 54.04 -4.87 -8.18
CA LEU A 161 55.29 -4.14 -8.41
C LEU A 161 56.44 -4.69 -7.55
N ASP A 162 56.16 -5.00 -6.28
CA ASP A 162 57.12 -5.61 -5.35
C ASP A 162 57.47 -7.07 -5.73
N HIS A 163 56.57 -7.81 -6.39
CA HIS A 163 56.74 -9.24 -6.66
C HIS A 163 56.96 -9.62 -8.15
N SER A 164 56.70 -8.73 -9.12
CA SER A 164 56.76 -9.02 -10.56
C SER A 164 58.06 -8.58 -11.24
N ASN A 165 58.77 -7.60 -10.69
CA ASN A 165 60.16 -7.31 -11.11
C ASN A 165 61.20 -8.09 -10.28
N PHE A 166 60.76 -8.78 -9.21
CA PHE A 166 61.68 -9.40 -8.25
C PHE A 166 62.04 -10.87 -8.56
N ALA A 167 61.24 -11.56 -9.38
CA ALA A 167 61.57 -12.91 -9.83
C ALA A 167 62.81 -12.95 -10.75
N ASP A 168 63.08 -11.87 -11.50
CA ASP A 168 64.23 -11.79 -12.41
C ASP A 168 65.50 -11.18 -11.78
N VAL A 169 65.42 -10.62 -10.56
CA VAL A 169 66.56 -9.95 -9.87
C VAL A 169 67.07 -10.74 -8.65
N SER A 170 66.35 -11.76 -8.20
CA SER A 170 66.62 -12.51 -6.96
C SER A 170 67.55 -13.71 -7.10
N GLU A 171 68.41 -13.76 -8.12
CA GLU A 171 69.60 -14.64 -8.03
C GLU A 171 70.61 -14.05 -7.02
N GLY A 172 70.32 -14.21 -5.73
CA GLY A 172 71.30 -14.17 -4.65
C GLY A 172 71.45 -12.88 -3.83
N ARG A 173 70.47 -11.97 -3.80
CA ARG A 173 70.51 -10.77 -2.94
C ARG A 173 69.25 -10.64 -2.08
N ASP A 174 69.44 -10.55 -0.76
CA ASP A 174 68.39 -10.18 0.19
C ASP A 174 68.11 -8.67 0.05
N ILE A 175 67.04 -8.31 -0.65
CA ILE A 175 66.61 -6.91 -0.81
C ILE A 175 65.42 -6.69 0.13
N VAL A 176 65.38 -5.53 0.79
CA VAL A 176 64.32 -5.14 1.73
C VAL A 176 63.61 -3.90 1.17
N SER A 177 62.27 -3.92 1.14
CA SER A 177 61.46 -2.78 0.73
C SER A 177 61.62 -1.62 1.71
N VAL A 178 61.78 -0.40 1.19
CA VAL A 178 62.00 0.82 1.98
C VAL A 178 60.86 1.81 1.75
N LYS A 179 60.30 2.37 2.84
CA LYS A 179 59.26 3.40 2.82
C LYS A 179 59.92 4.77 2.77
N VAL A 180 59.71 5.51 1.69
CA VAL A 180 60.29 6.86 1.53
C VAL A 180 59.39 7.91 2.15
N VAL A 181 59.98 8.76 2.98
CA VAL A 181 59.37 9.96 3.53
C VAL A 181 60.22 11.13 3.03
N GLU A 182 59.62 11.96 2.17
CA GLU A 182 60.32 13.06 1.48
C GLU A 182 60.96 14.06 2.46
N GLN A 183 60.28 14.35 3.58
CA GLN A 183 60.78 15.25 4.60
C GLN A 183 60.34 14.79 5.99
N PHE A 184 61.20 14.88 6.99
CA PHE A 184 60.89 14.46 8.35
C PHE A 184 59.96 15.47 9.04
N THR A 185 58.67 15.41 8.70
CA THR A 185 57.59 16.24 9.25
C THR A 185 56.36 15.37 9.51
N THR A 186 55.50 15.80 10.43
CA THR A 186 54.24 15.11 10.74
C THR A 186 53.39 14.90 9.49
N GLY A 187 53.26 15.92 8.65
CA GLY A 187 52.44 15.87 7.44
C GLY A 187 52.98 14.91 6.38
N ALA A 188 54.30 14.82 6.24
CA ALA A 188 54.91 13.84 5.33
C ALA A 188 54.76 12.41 5.85
N ILE A 189 54.86 12.19 7.17
CA ILE A 189 54.59 10.87 7.77
C ILE A 189 53.11 10.49 7.57
N ASP A 190 52.19 11.42 7.82
CA ASP A 190 50.75 11.20 7.57
C ASP A 190 50.47 10.87 6.12
N TYR A 191 51.07 11.64 5.20
CA TYR A 191 50.95 11.40 3.78
C TYR A 191 51.46 10.01 3.42
N THR A 192 52.65 9.63 3.90
CA THR A 192 53.22 8.31 3.62
C THR A 192 52.38 7.18 4.21
N ASP A 193 51.86 7.33 5.43
CA ASP A 193 50.98 6.34 6.07
C ASP A 193 49.64 6.21 5.33
N GLU A 194 49.02 7.33 4.95
CA GLU A 194 47.77 7.34 4.19
C GLU A 194 47.92 6.73 2.78
N HIS A 195 49.06 6.99 2.12
CA HIS A 195 49.27 6.59 0.72
C HIS A 195 49.89 5.21 0.57
N TYR A 196 50.73 4.78 1.50
CA TYR A 196 51.54 3.56 1.40
C TYR A 196 51.41 2.63 2.61
N GLY A 197 50.85 3.10 3.73
CA GLY A 197 50.83 2.39 5.00
C GLY A 197 52.21 2.28 5.63
N LEU A 198 52.30 2.67 6.91
CA LEU A 198 53.47 2.43 7.74
C LEU A 198 53.11 1.38 8.80
N ALA A 199 53.85 0.28 8.85
CA ALA A 199 53.61 -0.82 9.79
C ALA A 199 54.86 -1.12 10.62
N ALA A 200 54.64 -1.80 11.75
CA ALA A 200 55.71 -2.27 12.61
C ALA A 200 56.67 -3.19 11.83
N GLY A 201 57.97 -2.92 11.95
CA GLY A 201 59.03 -3.65 11.25
C GLY A 201 59.41 -3.10 9.86
N ASP A 202 58.77 -2.03 9.39
CA ASP A 202 59.13 -1.37 8.13
C ASP A 202 60.51 -0.68 8.22
N VAL A 203 61.23 -0.63 7.09
CA VAL A 203 62.43 0.20 6.93
C VAL A 203 62.01 1.56 6.39
N VAL A 204 62.28 2.63 7.12
CA VAL A 204 61.89 3.99 6.73
C VAL A 204 63.12 4.76 6.26
N TYR A 205 63.00 5.44 5.14
CA TYR A 205 64.02 6.31 4.58
C TYR A 205 63.55 7.77 4.57
N LEU A 206 64.26 8.63 5.30
CA LEU A 206 64.07 10.06 5.35
C LEU A 206 65.00 10.72 4.32
N ARG A 207 64.46 11.20 3.20
CA ARG A 207 65.23 11.96 2.19
C ARG A 207 65.74 13.30 2.72
N ASP A 208 64.94 13.93 3.57
CA ASP A 208 65.36 15.11 4.31
C ASP A 208 65.01 14.96 5.79
N ALA A 209 66.01 14.58 6.60
CA ALA A 209 65.86 14.49 8.05
C ALA A 209 65.92 15.87 8.76
N SER A 210 66.23 16.94 8.03
CA SER A 210 66.32 18.29 8.59
C SER A 210 64.93 18.91 8.73
N GLY A 211 64.27 18.70 9.86
CA GLY A 211 62.96 19.34 10.05
C GLY A 211 62.15 18.98 11.28
N ALA A 212 62.55 17.98 12.05
CA ALA A 212 61.67 17.44 13.08
C ALA A 212 62.25 17.51 14.49
N GLY A 213 61.41 17.99 15.40
CA GLY A 213 61.60 17.88 16.83
C GLY A 213 60.85 16.68 17.41
N ARG A 214 60.66 16.70 18.73
CA ARG A 214 60.07 15.60 19.52
C ARG A 214 58.78 15.01 18.95
N SER A 215 57.79 15.84 18.62
CA SER A 215 56.45 15.36 18.23
C SER A 215 56.45 14.52 16.95
N THR A 216 57.32 14.86 16.00
CA THR A 216 57.44 14.11 14.74
C THR A 216 58.15 12.79 14.97
N ALA A 217 59.19 12.80 15.82
CA ALA A 217 59.90 11.59 16.22
C ALA A 217 59.00 10.63 17.01
N GLU A 218 58.19 11.13 17.95
CA GLU A 218 57.19 10.33 18.68
C GLU A 218 56.18 9.70 17.72
N LYS A 219 55.75 10.45 16.70
CA LYS A 219 54.82 9.95 15.70
C LYS A 219 55.42 8.84 14.85
N LEU A 220 56.64 9.03 14.35
CA LEU A 220 57.34 7.98 13.60
C LEU A 220 57.61 6.76 14.48
N ALA A 221 57.96 6.98 15.74
CA ALA A 221 58.22 5.91 16.69
C ALA A 221 56.97 5.08 17.02
N ALA A 222 55.79 5.70 17.03
CA ALA A 222 54.52 5.01 17.24
C ALA A 222 54.24 3.93 16.18
N THR A 223 54.87 4.01 15.01
CA THR A 223 54.76 3.00 13.96
C THR A 223 55.70 1.81 14.15
N ASP A 224 56.62 1.85 15.12
CA ASP A 224 57.59 0.79 15.44
C ASP A 224 58.44 0.33 14.23
N PRO A 225 59.13 1.25 13.52
CA PRO A 225 59.96 0.90 12.38
C PRO A 225 61.19 0.09 12.80
N ARG A 226 61.65 -0.81 11.93
CA ARG A 226 62.84 -1.65 12.17
C ARG A 226 64.14 -0.85 12.21
N ILE A 227 64.25 0.16 11.34
CA ILE A 227 65.38 1.07 11.23
C ILE A 227 64.95 2.32 10.45
N VAL A 228 65.50 3.46 10.83
CA VAL A 228 65.36 4.73 10.11
C VAL A 228 66.67 5.06 9.42
N LEU A 229 66.66 5.09 8.10
CA LEU A 229 67.76 5.57 7.26
C LEU A 229 67.53 7.04 6.96
N LYS A 230 68.57 7.86 7.03
CA LYS A 230 68.43 9.31 6.80
C LYS A 230 69.49 9.90 5.89
N GLU A 231 69.06 10.86 5.08
CA GLU A 231 69.89 11.90 4.50
C GLU A 231 69.75 13.20 5.31
N GLY A 232 70.85 13.90 5.55
CA GLY A 232 70.88 15.13 6.35
C GLY A 232 70.99 14.92 7.87
N GLY A 233 70.86 16.01 8.62
CA GLY A 233 71.04 16.06 10.07
C GLY A 233 69.72 15.95 10.83
N LEU A 234 69.66 15.02 11.78
CA LEU A 234 68.56 14.93 12.74
C LEU A 234 68.80 15.94 13.88
N SER A 235 67.73 16.45 14.50
CA SER A 235 67.87 17.21 15.75
C SER A 235 68.20 16.24 16.90
N ASP A 236 69.06 16.65 17.83
CA ASP A 236 69.39 15.89 19.05
C ASP A 236 68.12 15.41 19.78
N VAL A 237 67.09 16.26 19.84
CA VAL A 237 65.81 15.95 20.51
C VAL A 237 65.04 14.84 19.79
N ALA A 238 65.14 14.76 18.47
CA ALA A 238 64.50 13.69 17.71
C ALA A 238 65.31 12.39 17.79
N ASP A 239 66.64 12.49 17.88
CA ASP A 239 67.54 11.34 18.04
C ASP A 239 67.29 10.65 19.37
N ASP A 240 67.25 11.42 20.45
CA ASP A 240 66.94 10.93 21.81
C ASP A 240 65.60 10.19 21.84
N VAL A 241 64.57 10.71 21.17
CA VAL A 241 63.24 10.10 21.15
C VAL A 241 63.23 8.77 20.41
N LEU A 242 63.88 8.69 19.25
CA LEU A 242 64.00 7.44 18.49
C LEU A 242 64.86 6.42 19.24
N PHE A 243 65.93 6.88 19.90
CA PHE A 243 66.79 6.04 20.72
C PHE A 243 66.05 5.48 21.95
N ASP A 244 65.31 6.32 22.68
CA ASP A 244 64.50 5.91 23.83
C ASP A 244 63.39 4.92 23.42
N ALA A 245 62.88 5.04 22.20
CA ALA A 245 61.94 4.10 21.60
C ALA A 245 62.61 2.80 21.10
N GLY A 246 63.95 2.69 21.15
CA GLY A 246 64.70 1.52 20.71
C GLY A 246 64.84 1.38 19.19
N ILE A 247 64.61 2.47 18.45
CA ILE A 247 64.62 2.48 16.99
C ILE A 247 66.03 2.87 16.51
N PRO A 248 66.74 1.99 15.79
CA PRO A 248 68.04 2.33 15.23
C PRO A 248 67.94 3.40 14.14
N VAL A 249 68.84 4.38 14.18
CA VAL A 249 68.97 5.43 13.15
C VAL A 249 70.35 5.33 12.50
N GLY A 250 70.40 5.32 11.17
CA GLY A 250 71.64 5.22 10.40
C GLY A 250 71.68 6.18 9.20
N PRO A 251 72.88 6.55 8.71
CA PRO A 251 72.99 7.32 7.47
C PRO A 251 72.56 6.45 6.28
N ALA A 252 71.84 7.04 5.34
CA ALA A 252 71.43 6.35 4.12
C ALA A 252 72.62 5.94 3.24
N ASP A 253 73.74 6.67 3.31
CA ASP A 253 74.96 6.41 2.54
C ASP A 253 75.63 5.06 2.87
N ASP A 254 75.32 4.45 4.02
CA ASP A 254 75.88 3.15 4.43
C ASP A 254 75.18 1.97 3.73
N VAL A 255 74.10 2.22 2.98
CA VAL A 255 73.33 1.20 2.27
C VAL A 255 73.09 1.61 0.81
N GLN A 256 73.03 0.62 -0.08
CA GLN A 256 72.68 0.87 -1.48
C GLN A 256 71.15 0.98 -1.60
N ILE A 257 70.66 2.21 -1.73
CA ILE A 257 69.26 2.50 -2.04
C ILE A 257 69.13 2.65 -3.55
N GLN A 258 68.24 1.85 -4.14
CA GLN A 258 67.90 1.97 -5.56
C GLN A 258 66.45 2.42 -5.67
N GLU A 259 66.25 3.64 -6.16
CA GLU A 259 64.92 4.14 -6.49
C GLU A 259 64.53 3.60 -7.86
N VAL A 260 63.46 2.81 -7.88
CA VAL A 260 62.90 2.28 -9.12
C VAL A 260 61.74 3.19 -9.50
N ASP A 261 62.02 4.17 -10.35
CA ASP A 261 61.03 5.11 -10.86
C ASP A 261 60.52 4.58 -12.22
N GLU A 262 59.50 3.71 -12.19
CA GLU A 262 58.80 3.23 -13.39
C GLU A 262 57.39 3.84 -13.49
N LEU A 263 57.28 5.14 -13.23
CA LEU A 263 56.08 5.93 -13.52
C LEU A 263 56.24 6.70 -14.83
N ALA A 264 55.93 6.02 -15.94
CA ALA A 264 55.45 6.62 -17.19
C ALA A 264 54.25 5.82 -17.72
#